data_AF-A0A9R0Q9R8-F1
#
_entry.id   AF-A0A9R0Q9R8-F1
#
_cell.length_a   1.000
_cell.length_b   1.000
_cell.length_c   1.000
_cell.angle_alpha   90.00
_cell.angle_beta   90.00
_cell.angle_gamma   90.00
#
_symmetry.space_group_name_H-M   'P 1'
#
loop_
_entity.id
_entity.type
_entity.pdbx_description
1 polymer ?
#
loop_
_entity_poly.entity_id
_entity_poly.type
_entity_poly.pdbx_seq_one_letter_code
_entity_poly.pdbx_strand_id
1 'polypeptide(L)'
;MDLYVFATPYRIGWDYYTRAHQHTFEIKSWEEAGEMEYVKLHGVAIFLMPSGMLGTLLSLIDVIPLFSNTIWGQDANLAFLKKHMGASFEKRSQPWASNIRKEDVHSGDFLALSKIRGRWGGFQTLEKWVTGAFAGHTAVCLKDENGTLWVAESGYENKKGEEVIAIVPWDEWWGVALKDDSNPQVALLPLHPDVRARFNESAAWEFARSMYGKPYGYHNMIFSWIDTMSENYPPPLDANLVMAAMSMWTRLQPRYASNMWNEALNKRLGTEVVIINYPAIHFTSYWNRGLRN
;
A
#
# COMPACT_ATOMS: atom_id res chain seq x y z
N MET A 1 -2.93 10.78 -29.55
CA MET A 1 -4.25 10.96 -28.93
C MET A 1 -4.10 10.67 -27.46
N ASP A 2 -4.58 11.56 -26.62
CA ASP A 2 -4.54 11.44 -25.16
C ASP A 2 -5.80 10.69 -24.71
N LEU A 3 -5.68 9.82 -23.70
CA LEU A 3 -6.79 9.10 -23.09
C LEU A 3 -7.42 10.01 -22.02
N TYR A 4 -8.73 10.22 -22.07
CA TYR A 4 -9.48 10.95 -21.07
C TYR A 4 -10.37 9.96 -20.33
N VAL A 5 -10.24 9.90 -19.00
CA VAL A 5 -11.11 9.08 -18.15
C VAL A 5 -12.13 9.96 -17.46
N PHE A 6 -13.40 9.61 -17.63
CA PHE A 6 -14.56 10.26 -17.07
C PHE A 6 -15.11 9.38 -15.97
N ALA A 7 -15.01 9.81 -14.71
CA ALA A 7 -15.42 8.98 -13.59
C ALA A 7 -16.47 9.68 -12.73
N THR A 8 -17.41 8.88 -12.24
CA THR A 8 -18.30 9.16 -11.09
C THR A 8 -18.04 8.09 -10.02
N PRO A 9 -18.66 8.14 -8.82
CA PRO A 9 -18.67 7.01 -7.89
C PRO A 9 -19.40 5.78 -8.43
N TYR A 10 -20.21 5.95 -9.47
CA TYR A 10 -21.06 4.91 -10.05
C TYR A 10 -20.40 4.27 -11.28
N ARG A 11 -19.62 5.03 -12.06
CA ARG A 11 -19.01 4.52 -13.29
C ARG A 11 -17.62 5.08 -13.58
N ILE A 12 -16.91 4.36 -14.44
CA ILE A 12 -15.71 4.81 -15.12
C ILE A 12 -15.95 4.64 -16.63
N GLY A 13 -15.90 5.74 -17.37
CA GLY A 13 -15.88 5.77 -18.83
C GLY A 13 -14.59 6.40 -19.34
N TRP A 14 -14.27 6.19 -20.62
CA TRP A 14 -13.08 6.78 -21.22
C TRP A 14 -13.25 7.01 -22.71
N ASP A 15 -12.49 7.96 -23.25
CA ASP A 15 -12.41 8.22 -24.68
C ASP A 15 -11.05 8.83 -25.06
N TYR A 16 -10.73 8.84 -26.35
CA TYR A 16 -9.46 9.33 -26.87
C TYR A 16 -9.64 10.65 -27.61
N TYR A 17 -8.96 11.69 -27.15
CA TYR A 17 -9.05 13.01 -27.77
C TYR A 17 -7.67 13.57 -28.14
N THR A 18 -7.65 14.43 -29.14
CA THR A 18 -6.50 15.31 -29.43
C THR A 18 -6.65 16.60 -28.65
N ARG A 19 -5.55 17.23 -28.22
CA ARG A 19 -5.61 18.55 -27.56
C ARG A 19 -6.17 19.65 -28.45
N ALA A 20 -6.12 19.46 -29.76
CA ALA A 20 -6.77 20.33 -30.73
C ALA A 20 -8.27 19.98 -30.84
N HIS A 21 -9.09 21.01 -31.10
CA HIS A 21 -10.53 20.96 -31.34
C HIS A 21 -11.42 20.77 -30.09
N GLN A 22 -12.72 21.03 -30.26
CA GLN A 22 -13.74 20.72 -29.26
C GLN A 22 -14.18 19.27 -29.42
N HIS A 23 -14.35 18.59 -28.28
CA HIS A 23 -14.76 17.20 -28.20
C HIS A 23 -15.96 17.05 -27.29
N THR A 24 -16.77 16.01 -27.52
CA THR A 24 -17.98 15.74 -26.75
C THR A 24 -17.95 14.31 -26.24
N PHE A 25 -18.02 14.14 -24.92
CA PHE A 25 -18.22 12.85 -24.26
C PHE A 25 -19.69 12.69 -23.87
N GLU A 26 -20.38 11.68 -24.42
CA GLU A 26 -21.81 11.46 -24.20
C GLU A 26 -22.07 10.31 -23.22
N ILE A 27 -22.81 10.60 -22.14
CA ILE A 27 -23.32 9.59 -21.21
C ILE A 27 -24.75 9.22 -21.65
N LYS A 28 -24.90 8.09 -22.33
CA LYS A 28 -26.18 7.67 -22.95
C LYS A 28 -27.29 7.37 -21.95
N SER A 29 -26.93 6.87 -20.77
CA SER A 29 -27.86 6.54 -19.69
C SER A 29 -27.14 6.55 -18.36
N TRP A 30 -27.82 7.00 -17.32
CA TRP A 30 -27.37 6.96 -15.92
C TRP A 30 -27.60 5.54 -15.36
N GLU A 31 -26.68 5.03 -14.54
CA GLU A 31 -26.80 3.66 -14.01
C GLU A 31 -27.98 3.62 -13.03
N GLU A 32 -28.08 4.63 -12.18
CA GLU A 32 -29.16 4.80 -11.22
C GLU A 32 -29.46 6.29 -11.00
N ALA A 33 -30.60 6.60 -10.40
CA ALA A 33 -31.03 7.98 -10.12
C ALA A 33 -30.00 8.76 -9.26
N GLY A 34 -29.31 8.07 -8.35
CA GLY A 34 -28.29 8.65 -7.50
C GLY A 34 -27.05 9.17 -8.26
N GLU A 35 -26.76 8.63 -9.45
CA GLU A 35 -25.66 9.11 -10.27
C GLU A 35 -25.97 10.48 -10.88
N MET A 36 -27.18 10.67 -11.38
CA MET A 36 -27.63 11.95 -11.91
C MET A 36 -27.60 13.03 -10.83
N GLU A 37 -28.11 12.74 -9.64
CA GLU A 37 -28.05 13.67 -8.50
C GLU A 37 -26.61 13.99 -8.10
N TYR A 38 -25.76 12.97 -8.06
CA TYR A 38 -24.34 13.16 -7.81
C TYR A 38 -23.68 14.09 -8.84
N VAL A 39 -23.89 13.85 -10.13
CA VAL A 39 -23.29 14.64 -11.21
C VAL A 39 -23.80 16.09 -11.20
N LYS A 40 -25.07 16.32 -10.86
CA LYS A 40 -25.61 17.67 -10.69
C LYS A 40 -24.93 18.44 -9.55
N LEU A 41 -24.60 17.75 -8.46
CA LEU A 41 -24.01 18.36 -7.26
C LEU A 41 -22.48 18.48 -7.33
N HIS A 42 -21.80 17.52 -7.99
CA HIS A 42 -20.35 17.36 -7.91
C HIS A 42 -19.64 17.34 -9.27
N GLY A 43 -20.39 17.28 -10.38
CA GLY A 43 -19.84 17.13 -11.72
C GLY A 43 -19.29 15.72 -12.02
N VAL A 44 -18.61 15.60 -13.15
CA VAL A 44 -17.87 14.40 -13.58
C VAL A 44 -16.38 14.68 -13.41
N ALA A 45 -15.64 13.77 -12.78
CA ALA A 45 -14.19 13.91 -12.71
C ALA A 45 -13.56 13.49 -14.04
N ILE A 46 -12.70 14.35 -14.60
CA ILE A 46 -12.02 14.13 -15.86
C ILE A 46 -10.52 14.01 -15.58
N PHE A 47 -9.94 12.88 -15.94
CA PHE A 47 -8.51 12.62 -15.82
C PHE A 47 -7.89 12.58 -17.21
N LEU A 48 -6.91 13.44 -17.45
CA LEU A 48 -6.10 13.41 -18.67
C LEU A 48 -4.95 12.43 -18.47
N MET A 49 -4.87 11.42 -19.33
CA MET A 49 -3.73 10.53 -19.48
C MET A 49 -3.07 10.81 -20.85
N PRO A 50 -1.95 11.55 -20.89
CA PRO A 50 -1.29 11.89 -22.15
C PRO A 50 -0.92 10.66 -22.99
N SER A 51 -0.85 10.84 -24.31
CA SER A 51 -0.47 9.81 -25.26
C SER A 51 0.89 9.20 -24.87
N GLY A 52 0.89 7.90 -24.58
CA GLY A 52 2.03 7.18 -23.98
C GLY A 52 1.63 6.34 -22.75
N MET A 53 0.51 6.68 -22.10
CA MET A 53 -0.01 5.97 -20.92
C MET A 53 -0.85 4.71 -21.21
N LEU A 54 -0.96 4.26 -22.47
CA LEU A 54 -1.60 2.98 -22.79
C LEU A 54 -0.87 1.82 -22.09
N GLY A 55 0.46 1.90 -21.99
CA GLY A 55 1.27 0.98 -21.19
C GLY A 55 0.92 1.00 -19.70
N THR A 56 0.49 2.14 -19.18
CA THR A 56 0.04 2.33 -17.80
C THR A 56 -1.34 1.72 -17.54
N LEU A 57 -2.29 1.85 -18.48
CA LEU A 57 -3.59 1.17 -18.39
C LEU A 57 -3.43 -0.36 -18.50
N LEU A 58 -2.53 -0.83 -19.38
CA LEU A 58 -2.13 -2.24 -19.45
C LEU A 58 -1.43 -2.69 -18.16
N SER A 59 -0.69 -1.80 -17.49
CA SER A 59 -0.05 -2.10 -16.20
C SER A 59 -1.06 -2.25 -15.06
N LEU A 60 -2.22 -1.57 -15.11
CA LEU A 60 -3.32 -1.83 -14.17
C LEU A 60 -3.94 -3.23 -14.37
N ILE A 61 -3.93 -3.76 -15.60
CA ILE A 61 -4.31 -5.16 -15.87
C ILE A 61 -3.31 -6.13 -15.25
N ASP A 62 -2.01 -5.81 -15.26
CA ASP A 62 -0.96 -6.63 -14.61
C ASP A 62 -1.12 -6.65 -13.07
N VAL A 63 -1.81 -5.65 -12.48
CA VAL A 63 -2.01 -5.53 -11.03
C VAL A 63 -3.19 -6.36 -10.51
N ILE A 64 -4.27 -6.52 -11.28
CA ILE A 64 -5.47 -7.26 -10.83
C ILE A 64 -5.14 -8.72 -10.43
N PRO A 65 -4.38 -9.50 -11.23
CA PRO A 65 -4.02 -10.87 -10.88
C PRO A 65 -3.25 -11.00 -9.56
N LEU A 66 -2.52 -9.96 -9.13
CA LEU A 66 -1.67 -9.99 -7.93
C LEU A 66 -2.45 -10.32 -6.65
N PHE A 67 -3.73 -9.95 -6.60
CA PHE A 67 -4.58 -10.15 -5.43
C PHE A 67 -5.28 -11.52 -5.38
N SER A 68 -5.11 -12.34 -6.42
CA SER A 68 -5.72 -13.68 -6.47
C SER A 68 -5.02 -14.65 -5.51
N ASN A 69 -5.79 -15.35 -4.65
CA ASN A 69 -5.26 -16.40 -3.76
C ASN A 69 -5.14 -17.75 -4.49
N THR A 70 -4.46 -17.78 -5.63
CA THR A 70 -4.32 -18.96 -6.49
C THR A 70 -2.87 -19.12 -6.96
N ILE A 71 -2.54 -20.26 -7.57
CA ILE A 71 -1.23 -20.43 -8.23
C ILE A 71 -1.04 -19.41 -9.35
N TRP A 72 -2.09 -19.08 -10.11
CA TRP A 72 -2.04 -18.03 -11.10
C TRP A 72 -1.70 -16.66 -10.48
N GLY A 73 -2.33 -16.31 -9.36
CA GLY A 73 -1.98 -15.10 -8.61
C GLY A 73 -0.53 -15.12 -8.13
N GLN A 74 -0.03 -16.26 -7.64
CA GLN A 74 1.36 -16.41 -7.25
C GLN A 74 2.32 -16.18 -8.43
N ASP A 75 2.05 -16.82 -9.56
CA ASP A 75 2.88 -16.69 -10.76
C ASP A 75 2.85 -15.25 -11.30
N ALA A 76 1.70 -14.57 -11.20
CA ALA A 76 1.58 -13.15 -11.54
C ALA A 76 2.44 -12.27 -10.61
N ASN A 77 2.44 -12.51 -9.30
CA ASN A 77 3.31 -11.79 -8.36
C ASN A 77 4.79 -11.99 -8.70
N LEU A 78 5.20 -13.23 -8.98
CA LEU A 78 6.59 -13.54 -9.36
C LEU A 78 6.99 -12.88 -10.68
N ALA A 79 6.10 -12.94 -11.69
CA ALA A 79 6.33 -12.30 -12.98
C ALA A 79 6.43 -10.77 -12.86
N PHE A 80 5.57 -10.17 -12.03
CA PHE A 80 5.58 -8.73 -11.76
C PHE A 80 6.91 -8.29 -11.12
N LEU A 81 7.32 -8.95 -10.03
CA LEU A 81 8.58 -8.64 -9.35
C LEU A 81 9.80 -8.85 -10.28
N LYS A 82 9.79 -9.89 -11.10
CA LYS A 82 10.84 -10.11 -12.11
C LYS A 82 10.87 -9.02 -13.16
N LYS A 83 9.72 -8.63 -13.70
CA LYS A 83 9.59 -7.61 -14.75
C LYS A 83 9.99 -6.22 -14.24
N HIS A 84 9.54 -5.85 -13.05
CA HIS A 84 9.66 -4.48 -12.55
C HIS A 84 10.84 -4.25 -11.60
N MET A 85 11.36 -5.29 -10.97
CA MET A 85 12.52 -5.19 -10.06
C MET A 85 13.73 -6.00 -10.51
N GLY A 86 13.60 -6.83 -11.55
CA GLY A 86 14.64 -7.82 -11.88
C GLY A 86 14.81 -8.91 -10.81
N ALA A 87 13.90 -8.99 -9.83
CA ALA A 87 14.00 -9.89 -8.69
C ALA A 87 13.60 -11.32 -9.10
N SER A 88 14.41 -12.30 -8.72
CA SER A 88 14.11 -13.73 -8.93
C SER A 88 13.92 -14.41 -7.58
N PHE A 89 12.82 -15.13 -7.44
CA PHE A 89 12.49 -15.90 -6.24
C PHE A 89 12.59 -17.38 -6.57
N GLU A 90 13.59 -18.04 -5.99
CA GLU A 90 13.82 -19.46 -6.20
C GLU A 90 13.16 -20.28 -5.09
N LYS A 91 12.56 -21.40 -5.49
CA LYS A 91 11.96 -22.33 -4.53
C LYS A 91 13.07 -23.02 -3.74
N ARG A 92 13.05 -22.87 -2.40
CA ARG A 92 14.00 -23.55 -1.51
C ARG A 92 13.74 -25.06 -1.47
N SER A 93 14.80 -25.83 -1.25
CA SER A 93 14.71 -27.25 -0.90
C SER A 93 13.98 -27.42 0.43
N GLN A 94 13.26 -28.54 0.58
CA GLN A 94 12.61 -28.87 1.85
C GLN A 94 13.64 -29.29 2.92
N PRO A 95 13.35 -29.08 4.22
CA PRO A 95 12.12 -28.48 4.75
C PRO A 95 12.07 -26.95 4.57
N TRP A 96 10.87 -26.40 4.33
CA TRP A 96 10.68 -24.96 4.12
C TRP A 96 10.63 -24.15 5.42
N ALA A 97 10.36 -24.81 6.54
CA ALA A 97 10.38 -24.20 7.87
C ALA A 97 11.61 -24.69 8.63
N SER A 98 12.39 -23.74 9.15
CA SER A 98 13.43 -24.02 10.13
C SER A 98 12.82 -24.08 11.53
N ASN A 99 13.35 -24.95 12.39
CA ASN A 99 12.98 -24.94 13.80
C ASN A 99 13.64 -23.74 14.49
N ILE A 100 12.86 -22.70 14.79
CA ILE A 100 13.33 -21.52 15.53
C ILE A 100 13.08 -21.78 17.02
N ARG A 101 14.17 -21.98 17.75
CA ARG A 101 14.14 -22.10 19.21
C ARG A 101 13.92 -20.72 19.83
N LYS A 102 12.90 -20.58 20.70
CA LYS A 102 12.53 -19.29 21.32
C LYS A 102 13.64 -18.73 22.21
N GLU A 103 14.43 -19.62 22.80
CA GLU A 103 15.60 -19.29 23.59
C GLU A 103 16.65 -18.52 22.77
N ASP A 104 16.77 -18.79 21.47
CA ASP A 104 17.74 -18.15 20.57
C ASP A 104 17.26 -16.80 20.03
N VAL A 105 15.97 -16.47 20.18
CA VAL A 105 15.40 -15.19 19.77
C VAL A 105 15.56 -14.17 20.90
N HIS A 106 15.95 -12.94 20.57
CA HIS A 106 16.20 -11.89 21.55
C HIS A 106 15.34 -10.66 21.29
N SER A 107 15.15 -9.84 22.32
CA SER A 107 14.50 -8.54 22.18
C SER A 107 15.24 -7.69 21.14
N GLY A 108 14.48 -7.11 20.22
CA GLY A 108 14.99 -6.33 19.10
C GLY A 108 15.32 -7.15 17.84
N ASP A 109 15.30 -8.49 17.90
CA ASP A 109 15.42 -9.29 16.69
C ASP A 109 14.25 -9.02 15.74
N PHE A 110 14.55 -8.97 14.45
CA PHE A 110 13.66 -8.48 13.42
C PHE A 110 13.08 -9.62 12.59
N LEU A 111 11.79 -9.54 12.27
CA LEU A 111 11.11 -10.45 11.37
C LEU A 111 10.80 -9.72 10.07
N ALA A 112 11.38 -10.20 8.97
CA ALA A 112 11.06 -9.74 7.62
C ALA A 112 10.08 -10.71 6.97
N LEU A 113 8.92 -10.20 6.55
CA LEU A 113 7.86 -10.99 5.95
C LEU A 113 7.66 -10.62 4.48
N SER A 114 7.47 -11.63 3.64
CA SER A 114 7.12 -11.47 2.24
C SER A 114 6.01 -12.45 1.90
N LYS A 115 4.94 -11.94 1.28
CA LYS A 115 3.85 -12.73 0.73
C LYS A 115 3.84 -12.51 -0.77
N ILE A 116 3.39 -13.54 -1.49
CA ILE A 116 3.31 -13.52 -2.96
C ILE A 116 2.00 -14.09 -3.48
N ARG A 117 1.00 -14.29 -2.63
CA ARG A 117 -0.31 -14.82 -3.03
C ARG A 117 -1.45 -14.17 -2.23
N GLY A 118 -2.63 -14.06 -2.82
CA GLY A 118 -3.82 -13.50 -2.17
C GLY A 118 -3.76 -11.99 -1.92
N ARG A 119 -4.78 -11.45 -1.22
CA ARG A 119 -4.93 -10.01 -0.98
C ARG A 119 -3.66 -9.37 -0.42
N TRP A 120 -3.11 -9.96 0.64
CA TRP A 120 -1.91 -9.46 1.30
C TRP A 120 -0.64 -9.67 0.47
N GLY A 121 -0.55 -10.75 -0.31
CA GLY A 121 0.54 -10.94 -1.27
C GLY A 121 0.57 -9.86 -2.35
N GLY A 122 -0.59 -9.49 -2.89
CA GLY A 122 -0.70 -8.40 -3.86
C GLY A 122 -0.22 -7.06 -3.30
N PHE A 123 -0.70 -6.68 -2.11
CA PHE A 123 -0.22 -5.46 -1.44
C PHE A 123 1.28 -5.50 -1.19
N GLN A 124 1.80 -6.59 -0.63
CA GLN A 124 3.23 -6.72 -0.37
C GLN A 124 4.08 -6.72 -1.65
N THR A 125 3.57 -7.22 -2.77
CA THR A 125 4.26 -7.11 -4.07
C THR A 125 4.35 -5.68 -4.55
N LEU A 126 3.28 -4.89 -4.39
CA LEU A 126 3.33 -3.47 -4.71
C LEU A 126 4.27 -2.72 -3.76
N GLU A 127 4.25 -3.02 -2.46
CA GLU A 127 5.17 -2.44 -1.47
C GLU A 127 6.64 -2.76 -1.80
N LYS A 128 6.96 -4.01 -2.13
CA LYS A 128 8.31 -4.42 -2.59
C LYS A 128 8.76 -3.61 -3.81
N TRP A 129 7.87 -3.47 -4.79
CA TRP A 129 8.15 -2.74 -6.02
C TRP A 129 8.43 -1.26 -5.78
N VAL A 130 7.59 -0.57 -5.00
CA VAL A 130 7.72 0.87 -4.76
C VAL A 130 8.83 1.24 -3.77
N THR A 131 9.22 0.32 -2.88
CA THR A 131 10.30 0.56 -1.90
C THR A 131 11.64 -0.02 -2.34
N GLY A 132 11.66 -0.90 -3.34
CA GLY A 132 12.84 -1.68 -3.70
C GLY A 132 13.19 -2.81 -2.70
N ALA A 133 12.35 -3.05 -1.68
CA ALA A 133 12.58 -4.07 -0.67
C ALA A 133 12.17 -5.48 -1.15
N PHE A 134 12.62 -6.50 -0.43
CA PHE A 134 12.20 -7.91 -0.66
C PHE A 134 11.16 -8.40 0.36
N ALA A 135 10.93 -7.62 1.41
CA ALA A 135 9.88 -7.82 2.41
C ALA A 135 8.79 -6.76 2.19
N GLY A 136 7.53 -7.15 2.38
CA GLY A 136 6.40 -6.21 2.39
C GLY A 136 5.92 -5.90 3.82
N HIS A 137 6.29 -6.72 4.80
CA HIS A 137 5.87 -6.50 6.18
C HIS A 137 7.00 -6.80 7.16
N THR A 138 6.96 -6.16 8.31
CA THR A 138 8.01 -6.27 9.32
C THR A 138 7.43 -6.33 10.71
N ALA A 139 8.04 -7.12 11.58
CA ALA A 139 7.70 -7.19 12.99
C ALA A 139 8.98 -7.24 13.85
N VAL A 140 8.84 -6.98 15.15
CA VAL A 140 9.96 -7.04 16.09
C VAL A 140 9.65 -8.01 17.24
N CYS A 141 10.65 -8.79 17.63
CA CYS A 141 10.59 -9.70 18.76
C CYS A 141 10.89 -8.94 20.07
N LEU A 142 10.15 -9.24 21.13
CA LEU A 142 10.36 -8.71 22.48
C LEU A 142 10.22 -9.84 23.51
N LYS A 143 11.13 -9.92 24.48
CA LYS A 143 11.04 -10.81 25.63
C LYS A 143 10.57 -10.01 26.85
N ASP A 144 9.61 -10.53 27.60
CA ASP A 144 9.24 -9.91 28.87
C ASP A 144 10.16 -10.37 30.01
N GLU A 145 9.93 -9.82 31.21
CA GLU A 145 10.70 -10.13 32.43
C GLU A 145 10.64 -11.62 32.82
N ASN A 146 9.62 -12.35 32.36
CA ASN A 146 9.47 -13.79 32.58
C ASN A 146 10.15 -14.63 31.49
N GLY A 147 10.77 -13.99 30.49
CA GLY A 147 11.38 -14.63 29.34
C GLY A 147 10.39 -15.07 28.25
N THR A 148 9.12 -14.68 28.36
CA THR A 148 8.10 -14.98 27.33
C THR A 148 8.42 -14.19 26.07
N LEU A 149 8.38 -14.84 24.92
CA LEU A 149 8.64 -14.21 23.63
C LEU A 149 7.34 -13.69 23.00
N TRP A 150 7.37 -12.44 22.60
CA TRP A 150 6.29 -11.69 21.98
C TRP A 150 6.73 -11.15 20.62
N VAL A 151 5.77 -10.99 19.71
CA VAL A 151 5.94 -10.31 18.42
C VAL A 151 5.09 -9.05 18.45
N ALA A 152 5.74 -7.89 18.28
CA ALA A 152 5.09 -6.60 18.16
C ALA A 152 5.05 -6.19 16.69
N GLU A 153 3.86 -5.88 16.17
CA GLU A 153 3.67 -5.48 14.77
C GLU A 153 2.49 -4.53 14.60
N SER A 154 2.51 -3.79 13.50
CA SER A 154 1.40 -2.96 13.02
C SER A 154 0.74 -3.69 11.87
N GLY A 155 -0.58 -3.87 11.87
CA GLY A 155 -1.32 -4.52 10.77
C GLY A 155 -1.93 -5.87 11.18
N TYR A 156 -1.96 -6.14 12.49
CA TYR A 156 -2.63 -7.31 13.03
C TYR A 156 -4.15 -7.11 13.00
N GLU A 157 -4.87 -8.05 12.41
CA GLU A 157 -6.34 -8.01 12.36
C GLU A 157 -6.92 -8.48 13.70
N ASN A 158 -7.59 -7.58 14.41
CA ASN A 158 -8.24 -7.92 15.68
C ASN A 158 -9.55 -8.71 15.45
N LYS A 159 -10.21 -9.15 16.53
CA LYS A 159 -11.47 -9.92 16.47
C LYS A 159 -12.65 -9.18 15.79
N LYS A 160 -12.53 -7.87 15.56
CA LYS A 160 -13.52 -7.04 14.88
C LYS A 160 -13.19 -6.83 13.39
N GLY A 161 -12.10 -7.40 12.89
CA GLY A 161 -11.63 -7.18 11.52
C GLY A 161 -10.89 -5.85 11.33
N GLU A 162 -10.44 -5.21 12.41
CA GLU A 162 -9.70 -3.95 12.33
C GLU A 162 -8.20 -4.21 12.42
N GLU A 163 -7.43 -3.56 11.56
CA GLU A 163 -5.97 -3.60 11.60
C GLU A 163 -5.43 -2.63 12.65
N VAL A 164 -4.72 -3.20 13.63
CA VAL A 164 -4.18 -2.49 14.78
C VAL A 164 -2.71 -2.82 15.01
N ILE A 165 -2.08 -2.05 15.89
CA ILE A 165 -0.80 -2.40 16.48
C ILE A 165 -1.05 -3.40 17.61
N ALA A 166 -0.45 -4.58 17.49
CA ALA A 166 -0.61 -5.67 18.45
C ALA A 166 0.73 -6.16 18.97
N ILE A 167 0.68 -6.77 20.16
CA ILE A 167 1.77 -7.51 20.77
C ILE A 167 1.21 -8.90 21.06
N VAL A 168 1.70 -9.90 20.33
CA VAL A 168 1.11 -11.25 20.28
C VAL A 168 2.13 -12.27 20.78
N PRO A 169 1.76 -13.26 21.60
CA PRO A 169 2.69 -14.33 21.98
C PRO A 169 3.25 -15.04 20.74
N TRP A 170 4.54 -15.37 20.77
CA TRP A 170 5.21 -16.01 19.63
C TRP A 170 4.48 -17.24 19.10
N ASP A 171 3.96 -18.11 19.97
CA ASP A 171 3.27 -19.33 19.55
C ASP A 171 1.98 -19.05 18.79
N GLU A 172 1.25 -18.02 19.20
CA GLU A 172 0.04 -17.59 18.51
C GLU A 172 0.41 -17.01 17.14
N TRP A 173 1.38 -16.08 17.12
CA TRP A 173 1.84 -15.45 15.88
C TRP A 173 2.41 -16.47 14.88
N TRP A 174 3.31 -17.34 15.34
CA TRP A 174 3.93 -18.38 14.52
C TRP A 174 2.90 -19.43 14.07
N GLY A 175 1.94 -19.78 14.93
CA GLY A 175 0.84 -20.67 14.59
C GLY A 175 -0.06 -20.11 13.48
N VAL A 176 -0.27 -18.80 13.44
CA VAL A 176 -0.97 -18.11 12.33
C VAL A 176 -0.11 -18.16 11.06
N ALA A 177 1.19 -17.82 11.14
CA ALA A 177 2.09 -17.84 10.00
C ALA A 177 2.19 -19.22 9.33
N LEU A 178 2.18 -20.30 10.12
CA LEU A 178 2.22 -21.68 9.61
C LEU A 178 0.93 -22.12 8.89
N LYS A 179 -0.22 -21.50 9.20
CA LYS A 179 -1.53 -21.80 8.60
C LYS A 179 -1.88 -20.88 7.44
N ASP A 180 -1.11 -19.83 7.24
CA ASP A 180 -1.36 -18.82 6.21
C ASP A 180 -1.13 -19.42 4.81
N ASP A 181 -2.19 -19.43 4.02
CA ASP A 181 -2.22 -19.95 2.66
C ASP A 181 -1.84 -18.89 1.62
N SER A 182 -1.31 -17.74 2.00
CA SER A 182 -0.76 -16.73 1.07
C SER A 182 0.68 -17.01 0.63
N ASN A 183 1.21 -18.19 0.95
CA ASN A 183 2.61 -18.56 0.78
C ASN A 183 3.53 -17.50 1.43
N PRO A 184 3.52 -17.40 2.77
CA PRO A 184 4.38 -16.46 3.48
C PRO A 184 5.83 -16.95 3.50
N GLN A 185 6.76 -16.04 3.28
CA GLN A 185 8.19 -16.19 3.57
C GLN A 185 8.50 -15.33 4.79
N VAL A 186 9.07 -15.95 5.82
CA VAL A 186 9.49 -15.26 7.05
C VAL A 186 10.99 -15.47 7.24
N ALA A 187 11.73 -14.37 7.39
CA ALA A 187 13.13 -14.38 7.77
C ALA A 187 13.30 -13.75 9.15
N LEU A 188 13.87 -14.52 10.08
CA LEU A 188 14.35 -14.00 11.37
C LEU A 188 15.75 -13.43 11.17
N LEU A 189 15.93 -12.16 11.49
CA LEU A 189 17.17 -11.42 11.37
C LEU A 189 17.61 -10.97 12.77
N PRO A 190 18.57 -11.69 13.40
CA PRO A 190 19.09 -11.30 14.70
C PRO A 190 19.83 -9.97 14.62
N LEU A 191 19.74 -9.16 15.68
CA LEU A 191 20.56 -7.97 15.79
C LEU A 191 22.06 -8.34 15.81
N HIS A 192 22.86 -7.58 15.05
CA HIS A 192 24.32 -7.65 15.15
C HIS A 192 24.76 -7.42 16.61
N PRO A 193 25.78 -8.13 17.14
CA PRO A 193 26.19 -8.03 18.54
C PRO A 193 26.37 -6.59 19.04
N ASP A 194 26.99 -5.71 18.24
CA ASP A 194 27.22 -4.31 18.61
C ASP A 194 25.94 -3.46 18.67
N VAL A 195 24.92 -3.81 17.88
CA VAL A 195 23.60 -3.16 17.94
C VAL A 195 22.84 -3.70 19.15
N ARG A 196 22.91 -5.01 19.36
CA ARG A 196 22.28 -5.69 20.50
C ARG A 196 22.78 -5.16 21.84
N ALA A 197 24.09 -4.96 21.99
CA ALA A 197 24.68 -4.39 23.20
C ALA A 197 24.17 -2.98 23.55
N ARG A 198 23.63 -2.26 22.58
CA ARG A 198 23.06 -0.90 22.73
C ARG A 198 21.54 -0.89 22.73
N PHE A 199 20.89 -2.03 22.52
CA PHE A 199 19.43 -2.11 22.46
C PHE A 199 18.84 -1.89 23.85
N ASN A 200 18.02 -0.86 23.99
CA ASN A 200 17.34 -0.56 25.24
C ASN A 200 15.98 -1.26 25.29
N GLU A 201 15.96 -2.41 25.93
CA GLU A 201 14.76 -3.26 26.03
C GLU A 201 13.62 -2.61 26.80
N SER A 202 13.92 -1.88 27.89
CA SER A 202 12.90 -1.17 28.67
C SER A 202 12.22 -0.09 27.84
N ALA A 203 13.00 0.70 27.10
CA ALA A 203 12.46 1.74 26.21
C ALA A 203 11.66 1.13 25.05
N ALA A 204 12.11 0.00 24.49
CA ALA A 204 11.38 -0.71 23.44
C ALA A 204 10.00 -1.19 23.94
N TRP A 205 9.94 -1.75 25.15
CA TRP A 205 8.67 -2.16 25.77
C TRP A 205 7.76 -0.99 26.09
N GLU A 206 8.31 0.11 26.63
CA GLU A 206 7.54 1.33 26.89
C GLU A 206 6.89 1.85 25.59
N PHE A 207 7.68 1.92 24.52
CA PHE A 207 7.19 2.33 23.21
C PHE A 207 6.11 1.37 22.68
N ALA A 208 6.38 0.06 22.67
CA ALA A 208 5.44 -0.94 22.16
C ALA A 208 4.09 -0.88 22.90
N ARG A 209 4.11 -0.79 24.24
CA ARG A 209 2.90 -0.64 25.07
C ARG A 209 2.16 0.66 24.80
N SER A 210 2.89 1.76 24.58
CA SER A 210 2.28 3.05 24.25
C SER A 210 1.51 3.04 22.92
N MET A 211 1.89 2.14 22.00
CA MET A 211 1.30 1.99 20.68
C MET A 211 0.24 0.89 20.59
N TYR A 212 0.22 -0.04 21.55
CA TYR A 212 -0.70 -1.17 21.57
C TYR A 212 -2.17 -0.73 21.42
N GLY A 213 -2.89 -1.37 20.50
CA GLY A 213 -4.30 -1.11 20.20
C GLY A 213 -4.56 0.12 19.33
N LYS A 214 -3.53 0.92 18.98
CA LYS A 214 -3.72 2.03 18.03
C LYS A 214 -4.01 1.50 16.62
N PRO A 215 -4.74 2.25 15.80
CA PRO A 215 -4.99 1.88 14.41
C PRO A 215 -3.71 1.73 13.59
N TYR A 216 -3.76 0.92 12.53
CA TYR A 216 -2.68 0.80 11.55
C TYR A 216 -2.24 2.17 10.99
N GLY A 217 -0.94 2.33 10.78
CA GLY A 217 -0.30 3.55 10.28
C GLY A 217 -0.51 3.83 8.79
N TYR A 218 -1.74 3.73 8.28
CA TYR A 218 -2.09 4.01 6.88
C TYR A 218 -1.54 5.35 6.38
N HIS A 219 -1.45 6.34 7.28
CA HIS A 219 -0.98 7.68 6.98
C HIS A 219 0.53 7.78 6.67
N ASN A 220 1.30 6.72 6.91
CA ASN A 220 2.71 6.65 6.51
C ASN A 220 2.93 5.80 5.26
N MET A 221 2.01 4.90 4.94
CA MET A 221 2.16 3.94 3.85
C MET A 221 2.26 4.61 2.47
N ILE A 222 1.43 5.62 2.16
CA ILE A 222 1.48 6.24 0.83
C ILE A 222 2.71 7.12 0.61
N PHE A 223 3.25 7.68 1.69
CA PHE A 223 4.43 8.56 1.63
C PHE A 223 5.74 7.79 1.71
N SER A 224 5.73 6.50 2.04
CA SER A 224 6.89 5.64 1.72
C SER A 224 6.99 5.36 0.21
N TRP A 225 5.92 5.62 -0.55
CA TRP A 225 5.89 5.47 -2.02
C TRP A 225 6.06 6.81 -2.75
N ILE A 226 5.69 7.92 -2.10
CA ILE A 226 5.70 9.28 -2.65
C ILE A 226 6.54 10.18 -1.74
N ASP A 227 7.86 10.08 -1.89
CA ASP A 227 8.83 10.86 -1.10
C ASP A 227 9.25 12.15 -1.83
N THR A 228 9.22 12.15 -3.17
CA THR A 228 9.58 13.30 -4.00
C THR A 228 8.45 13.69 -4.94
N MET A 229 8.56 14.87 -5.56
CA MET A 229 7.52 15.37 -6.46
C MET A 229 7.40 14.54 -7.75
N SER A 230 8.50 13.94 -8.24
CA SER A 230 8.52 13.18 -9.50
C SER A 230 9.63 12.14 -9.65
N GLU A 231 10.63 12.10 -8.76
CA GLU A 231 11.88 11.36 -9.00
C GLU A 231 11.90 9.95 -8.39
N ASN A 232 10.99 9.65 -7.46
CA ASN A 232 10.98 8.39 -6.71
C ASN A 232 9.88 7.41 -7.15
N TYR A 233 9.16 7.70 -8.23
CA TYR A 233 8.14 6.79 -8.75
C TYR A 233 8.81 5.71 -9.63
N PRO A 234 8.66 4.41 -9.32
CA PRO A 234 9.16 3.38 -10.20
C PRO A 234 8.36 3.35 -11.51
N PRO A 235 9.01 3.28 -12.69
CA PRO A 235 8.28 3.20 -13.94
C PRO A 235 7.29 2.02 -13.99
N PRO A 236 6.05 2.21 -14.49
CA PRO A 236 5.53 3.39 -15.17
C PRO A 236 4.72 4.34 -14.25
N LEU A 237 4.87 4.27 -12.92
CA LEU A 237 4.19 5.19 -12.02
C LEU A 237 4.68 6.62 -12.28
N ASP A 238 3.74 7.56 -12.23
CA ASP A 238 3.99 8.98 -12.10
C ASP A 238 2.96 9.59 -11.15
N ALA A 239 3.18 10.85 -10.75
CA ALA A 239 2.29 11.56 -9.84
C ALA A 239 0.84 11.63 -10.37
N ASN A 240 0.63 11.75 -11.68
CA ASN A 240 -0.71 11.85 -12.26
C ASN A 240 -1.45 10.51 -12.19
N LEU A 241 -0.75 9.40 -12.43
CA LEU A 241 -1.31 8.06 -12.31
C LEU A 241 -1.68 7.74 -10.86
N VAL A 242 -0.79 8.06 -9.91
CA VAL A 242 -1.06 7.86 -8.49
C VAL A 242 -2.27 8.69 -8.06
N MET A 243 -2.37 9.93 -8.52
CA MET A 243 -3.55 10.78 -8.28
C MET A 243 -4.83 10.21 -8.91
N ALA A 244 -4.77 9.65 -10.11
CA ALA A 244 -5.92 9.02 -10.77
C ALA A 244 -6.36 7.75 -10.02
N ALA A 245 -5.42 6.86 -9.68
CA ALA A 245 -5.67 5.65 -8.91
C ALA A 245 -6.26 5.98 -7.52
N MET A 246 -5.70 6.97 -6.83
CA MET A 246 -6.20 7.42 -5.52
C MET A 246 -7.58 8.06 -5.62
N SER A 247 -7.88 8.78 -6.70
CA SER A 247 -9.21 9.35 -6.92
C SER A 247 -10.28 8.27 -7.13
N MET A 248 -9.94 7.20 -7.87
CA MET A 248 -10.81 6.02 -8.00
C MET A 248 -10.94 5.28 -6.67
N TRP A 249 -9.83 5.06 -5.96
CA TRP A 249 -9.80 4.37 -4.66
C TRP A 249 -10.61 5.11 -3.59
N THR A 250 -10.54 6.44 -3.57
CA THR A 250 -11.34 7.29 -2.66
C THR A 250 -12.83 7.12 -2.88
N ARG A 251 -13.25 6.80 -4.10
CA ARG A 251 -14.66 6.54 -4.42
C ARG A 251 -15.09 5.12 -4.07
N LEU A 252 -14.21 4.14 -4.27
CA LEU A 252 -14.49 2.72 -3.99
C LEU A 252 -14.39 2.37 -2.51
N GLN A 253 -13.46 2.99 -1.78
CA GLN A 253 -13.14 2.71 -0.38
C GLN A 253 -12.84 4.02 0.39
N PRO A 254 -13.85 4.90 0.58
CA PRO A 254 -13.66 6.26 1.10
C PRO A 254 -13.01 6.33 2.48
N ARG A 255 -13.29 5.35 3.36
CA ARG A 255 -12.70 5.29 4.70
C ARG A 255 -11.19 5.03 4.67
N TYR A 256 -10.73 4.11 3.81
CA TYR A 256 -9.30 3.81 3.66
C TYR A 256 -8.55 4.95 3.00
N ALA A 257 -9.13 5.57 1.97
CA ALA A 257 -8.51 6.70 1.30
C ALA A 257 -8.35 7.93 2.21
N SER A 258 -9.37 8.24 3.03
CA SER A 258 -9.28 9.34 4.00
C SER A 258 -8.14 9.13 5.00
N ASN A 259 -7.94 7.90 5.49
CA ASN A 259 -6.86 7.57 6.41
C ASN A 259 -5.48 7.61 5.73
N MET A 260 -5.38 7.15 4.48
CA MET A 260 -4.12 7.15 3.75
C MET A 260 -3.68 8.53 3.28
N TRP A 261 -4.60 9.42 2.93
CA TRP A 261 -4.28 10.70 2.28
C TRP A 261 -4.49 11.90 3.21
N ASN A 262 -5.69 12.04 3.78
CA ASN A 262 -6.04 13.24 4.55
C ASN A 262 -5.28 13.28 5.87
N GLU A 263 -5.30 12.18 6.63
CA GLU A 263 -4.54 12.08 7.88
C GLU A 263 -3.04 12.25 7.62
N ALA A 264 -2.55 11.69 6.51
CA ALA A 264 -1.14 11.72 6.14
C ALA A 264 -0.63 13.11 5.75
N LEU A 265 -1.40 13.85 4.95
CA LEU A 265 -1.08 15.23 4.59
C LEU A 265 -1.20 16.14 5.81
N ASN A 266 -2.25 15.96 6.62
CA ASN A 266 -2.46 16.73 7.85
C ASN A 266 -1.28 16.59 8.82
N LYS A 267 -0.81 15.37 9.05
CA LYS A 267 0.39 15.14 9.88
C LYS A 267 1.64 15.82 9.33
N ARG A 268 1.85 15.80 8.00
CA ARG A 268 3.05 16.37 7.36
C ARG A 268 3.02 17.89 7.27
N LEU A 269 1.85 18.48 7.10
CA LEU A 269 1.64 19.92 6.98
C LEU A 269 1.34 20.59 8.34
N GLY A 270 1.14 19.80 9.41
CA GLY A 270 0.73 20.32 10.71
C GLY A 270 -0.68 20.89 10.71
N THR A 271 -1.58 20.33 9.90
CA THR A 271 -2.95 20.83 9.70
C THR A 271 -3.99 19.82 10.17
N GLU A 272 -5.24 20.25 10.33
CA GLU A 272 -6.41 19.40 10.63
C GLU A 272 -7.47 19.50 9.52
N VAL A 273 -7.03 19.78 8.28
CA VAL A 273 -7.91 20.01 7.14
C VAL A 273 -8.48 18.67 6.70
N VAL A 274 -9.78 18.50 6.84
CA VAL A 274 -10.45 17.38 6.19
C VAL A 274 -10.60 17.74 4.72
N ILE A 275 -9.88 17.05 3.83
CA ILE A 275 -10.14 17.13 2.39
C ILE A 275 -11.40 16.28 2.14
N ILE A 276 -12.54 16.79 2.59
CA ILE A 276 -13.87 16.26 2.29
C ILE A 276 -14.34 17.11 1.12
N ASN A 277 -14.42 16.49 -0.06
CA ASN A 277 -14.90 17.09 -1.30
C ASN A 277 -14.04 18.26 -1.82
N TYR A 278 -13.33 18.02 -2.91
CA TYR A 278 -13.22 19.05 -3.93
C TYR A 278 -13.77 18.53 -5.26
N PRO A 279 -14.69 19.26 -5.92
CA PRO A 279 -14.84 19.14 -7.35
C PRO A 279 -13.49 19.57 -7.95
N ALA A 280 -12.84 18.66 -8.69
CA ALA A 280 -11.68 18.92 -9.53
C ALA A 280 -10.81 20.11 -9.08
N ILE A 281 -9.92 19.89 -8.09
CA ILE A 281 -8.87 20.87 -7.82
C ILE A 281 -8.04 20.99 -9.10
N HIS A 282 -8.16 22.13 -9.77
CA HIS A 282 -7.20 22.62 -10.76
C HIS A 282 -5.85 22.82 -10.06
N PHE A 283 -5.09 21.74 -9.91
CA PHE A 283 -3.72 21.72 -9.39
C PHE A 283 -2.71 22.41 -10.34
N THR A 284 -3.16 22.93 -11.48
CA THR A 284 -2.36 23.76 -12.38
C THR A 284 -2.03 25.16 -11.83
N SER A 285 -2.68 25.61 -10.76
CA SER A 285 -2.51 27.00 -10.26
C SER A 285 -1.42 27.18 -9.21
N TYR A 286 -1.04 26.14 -8.46
CA TYR A 286 -0.02 26.26 -7.40
C TYR A 286 1.41 25.95 -7.85
N TRP A 287 1.59 25.24 -8.97
CA TRP A 287 2.92 24.95 -9.51
C TRP A 287 3.45 26.00 -10.49
N ASN A 288 2.57 26.82 -11.08
CA ASN A 288 2.95 27.88 -12.03
C ASN A 288 3.46 29.18 -11.40
N ARG A 289 3.61 29.25 -10.07
CA ARG A 289 4.26 30.39 -9.39
C ARG A 289 5.77 30.21 -9.18
N GLY A 290 6.34 29.06 -9.55
CA GLY A 290 7.80 28.82 -9.53
C GLY A 290 8.51 29.05 -10.86
N LEU A 291 7.80 29.38 -11.94
CA LEU A 291 8.35 29.56 -13.30
C LEU A 291 8.08 30.95 -13.87
N ARG A 292 8.28 32.00 -13.06
CA ARG A 292 8.48 33.37 -13.56
C ARG A 292 9.86 33.86 -13.16
N ASN A 293 10.83 33.61 -14.03
CA ASN A 293 11.72 34.65 -14.52
C ASN A 293 11.38 34.86 -16.00
#